data_AF-A0A938D0B2-F1
#
_entry.id   AF-A0A938D0B2-F1
#
_cell.length_a   1.000
_cell.length_b   1.000
_cell.length_c   1.000
_cell.angle_alpha   90.00
_cell.angle_beta   90.00
_cell.angle_gamma   90.00
#
_symmetry.space_group_name_H-M   'P 1'
#
loop_
_entity.id
_entity.type
_entity.pdbx_description
1 polymer ?
#
loop_
_entity_poly.entity_id
_entity_poly.type
_entity_poly.pdbx_seq_one_letter_code
_entity_poly.pdbx_strand_id
1 'polypeptide(L)'
;MRIWVVNGLVALASLVVALAACEAVLSQLPAAFAPDLARIHPERRYELRPGHESRSYGAAVHIDSRGTRDAEREIRLRPDCLRIGFFGDSMTFGPGVTREETFVHRLEERLRRDAGLDAQVFNFGVPSYNTRME
;
A
#
# COMPACT_ATOMS: atom_id res chain seq x y z
N MET A 1 23.04 38.17 -32.10
CA MET A 1 23.61 37.16 -31.18
C MET A 1 23.21 37.39 -29.71
N ARG A 2 23.17 38.64 -29.21
CA ARG A 2 22.89 38.94 -27.78
C ARG A 2 21.48 38.58 -27.27
N ILE A 3 20.44 38.70 -28.09
CA ILE A 3 19.04 38.46 -27.66
C ILE A 3 18.73 36.97 -27.46
N TRP A 4 19.30 36.09 -28.29
CA TRP A 4 19.11 34.64 -28.15
C TRP A 4 19.76 34.09 -26.88
N VAL A 5 20.91 34.63 -26.49
CA VAL A 5 21.58 34.28 -25.22
C VAL A 5 20.73 34.73 -24.02
N VAL A 6 20.23 35.96 -24.03
CA VAL A 6 19.36 36.47 -22.96
C VAL A 6 18.06 35.67 -22.87
N ASN A 7 17.39 35.41 -24.00
CA ASN A 7 16.18 34.59 -24.02
C ASN A 7 16.43 33.16 -23.54
N GLY A 8 17.57 32.57 -23.91
CA GLY A 8 17.99 31.25 -23.44
C GLY A 8 18.22 31.21 -21.93
N LEU A 9 18.87 32.23 -21.37
CA LEU A 9 19.09 32.36 -19.91
C LEU A 9 17.77 32.55 -19.15
N VAL A 10 16.86 33.38 -19.67
CA VAL A 10 15.54 33.57 -19.07
C VAL A 10 14.75 32.25 -19.11
N ALA A 11 14.72 31.56 -20.25
CA ALA A 11 14.04 30.26 -20.36
C ALA A 11 14.62 29.22 -19.39
N LEU A 12 15.95 29.15 -19.27
CA LEU A 12 16.61 28.24 -18.31
C LEU A 12 16.27 28.60 -16.87
N ALA A 13 16.33 29.89 -16.51
CA ALA A 13 15.98 30.35 -15.17
C ALA A 13 14.51 30.06 -14.84
N SER A 14 13.59 30.30 -15.79
CA SER A 14 12.17 29.97 -15.64
C SER A 14 11.95 28.46 -15.45
N LEU A 15 12.68 27.61 -16.19
CA LEU A 15 12.59 26.16 -16.03
C LEU A 15 13.08 25.72 -14.64
N VAL A 16 14.20 26.26 -14.16
CA VAL A 16 14.72 25.95 -12.82
C VAL A 16 13.72 26.36 -11.73
N VAL A 17 13.14 27.57 -11.84
CA VAL A 17 12.13 28.04 -10.88
C VAL A 17 10.88 27.15 -10.92
N ALA A 18 10.41 26.77 -12.11
CA ALA A 18 9.25 25.90 -12.26
C ALA A 18 9.50 24.51 -11.65
N LEU A 19 10.68 23.91 -11.89
CA LEU A 19 11.05 22.62 -11.32
C LEU A 19 11.19 22.69 -9.80
N ALA A 20 11.82 23.72 -9.26
CA ALA A 20 11.93 23.93 -7.81
C ALA A 20 10.55 24.12 -7.15
N ALA A 21 9.64 24.87 -7.80
CA ALA A 21 8.27 25.01 -7.32
C ALA A 21 7.50 23.69 -7.37
N CYS A 22 7.63 22.90 -8.44
CA CYS A 22 7.05 21.57 -8.53
C CYS A 22 7.57 20.64 -7.43
N GLU A 23 8.89 20.61 -7.20
CA GLU A 23 9.50 19.78 -6.15
C GLU A 23 9.00 20.20 -4.76
N ALA A 24 8.94 21.51 -4.47
CA ALA A 24 8.43 22.03 -3.21
C ALA A 24 6.95 21.71 -2.97
N VAL A 25 6.12 21.63 -4.01
CA VAL A 25 4.73 21.19 -3.90
C VAL A 25 4.66 19.67 -3.69
N LEU A 26 5.40 18.90 -4.49
CA LEU A 26 5.40 17.44 -4.43
C LEU A 26 5.96 16.92 -3.10
N SER A 27 6.94 17.59 -2.51
CA SER A 27 7.55 17.19 -1.23
C SER A 27 6.56 17.26 -0.05
N GLN A 28 5.44 17.99 -0.20
CA GLN A 28 4.40 18.08 0.82
C GLN A 28 3.30 17.03 0.65
N LEU A 29 3.26 16.33 -0.48
CA LEU A 29 2.25 15.31 -0.72
C LEU A 29 2.67 13.99 -0.05
N PRO A 30 1.72 13.27 0.57
CA PRO A 30 2.03 11.96 1.14
C PRO A 30 2.47 11.01 0.02
N ALA A 31 3.56 10.29 0.27
CA ALA A 31 4.01 9.25 -0.65
C ALA A 31 2.91 8.20 -0.87
N ALA A 32 2.75 7.76 -2.12
CA ALA A 32 1.81 6.72 -2.49
C ALA A 32 2.12 5.41 -1.74
N PHE A 33 3.40 5.01 -1.73
CA PHE A 33 3.91 3.88 -0.97
C PHE A 33 5.31 4.18 -0.45
N ALA A 34 5.68 3.56 0.67
CA ALA A 34 7.06 3.55 1.10
C ALA A 34 7.93 2.76 0.11
N PRO A 35 9.13 3.26 -0.22
CA PRO A 35 10.01 2.64 -1.22
C PRO A 35 10.47 1.22 -0.84
N ASP A 36 10.36 0.83 0.42
CA ASP A 36 10.85 -0.42 0.97
C ASP A 36 9.74 -1.36 1.47
N LEU A 37 8.48 -1.07 1.11
CA LEU A 37 7.30 -1.88 1.43
C LEU A 37 7.43 -3.34 0.97
N ALA A 38 8.12 -3.57 -0.15
CA ALA A 38 8.29 -4.88 -0.74
C ALA A 38 9.77 -5.31 -0.78
N ARG A 39 9.99 -6.63 -0.84
CA ARG A 39 11.30 -7.26 -1.10
C ARG A 39 11.18 -8.23 -2.26
N ILE A 40 12.30 -8.49 -2.95
CA ILE A 40 12.36 -9.45 -4.05
C ILE A 40 12.06 -10.86 -3.53
N HIS A 41 11.25 -11.62 -4.27
CA HIS A 41 10.90 -13.01 -3.96
C HIS A 41 11.17 -13.89 -5.20
N PRO A 42 11.82 -15.06 -5.05
CA PRO A 42 12.27 -15.88 -6.19
C PRO A 42 11.12 -16.34 -7.10
N GLU A 43 9.97 -16.68 -6.53
CA GLU A 43 8.83 -17.24 -7.30
C GLU A 43 7.74 -16.21 -7.63
N ARG A 44 7.61 -15.16 -6.81
CA ARG A 44 6.51 -14.18 -6.87
C ARG A 44 6.97 -12.84 -7.41
N ARG A 45 8.25 -12.74 -7.81
CA ARG A 45 9.02 -11.53 -8.13
C ARG A 45 9.24 -10.60 -6.95
N TYR A 46 8.20 -10.33 -6.18
CA TYR A 46 8.29 -9.59 -4.93
C TYR A 46 7.23 -10.07 -3.93
N GLU A 47 7.39 -9.66 -2.68
CA GLU A 47 6.39 -9.83 -1.63
C GLU A 47 6.47 -8.64 -0.67
N LEU A 48 5.43 -8.43 0.13
CA LEU A 48 5.47 -7.45 1.21
C LEU A 48 6.56 -7.84 2.22
N ARG A 49 7.31 -6.86 2.70
CA ARG A 49 8.35 -7.09 3.70
C ARG A 49 7.68 -7.39 5.06
N PRO A 50 7.91 -8.58 5.67
CA PRO A 50 7.30 -8.91 6.95
C PRO A 50 7.71 -7.93 8.06
N GLY A 51 6.78 -7.60 8.94
CA GLY A 51 7.00 -6.66 10.06
C GLY A 51 7.21 -5.21 9.62
N HIS A 52 6.92 -4.87 8.36
CA HIS A 52 7.16 -3.53 7.85
C HIS A 52 6.09 -2.53 8.30
N GLU A 53 6.55 -1.37 8.76
CA GLU A 53 5.70 -0.24 9.15
C GLU A 53 5.98 0.97 8.27
N SER A 54 4.94 1.55 7.70
CA SER A 54 5.06 2.71 6.83
C SER A 54 3.76 3.49 6.70
N ARG A 55 3.74 4.43 5.75
CA ARG A 55 2.53 5.13 5.33
C ARG A 55 2.29 4.92 3.84
N SER A 56 1.02 4.83 3.47
CA SER A 56 0.56 4.82 2.08
C SER A 56 -0.55 5.85 1.96
N TYR A 57 -0.37 6.85 1.09
CA TYR A 57 -1.28 7.99 0.93
C TYR A 57 -1.70 8.63 2.28
N GLY A 58 -0.76 8.73 3.21
CA GLY A 58 -0.95 9.33 4.52
C GLY A 58 -1.51 8.38 5.59
N ALA A 59 -2.10 7.24 5.22
CA ALA A 59 -2.60 6.24 6.16
C ALA A 59 -1.50 5.30 6.66
N ALA A 60 -1.60 4.86 7.91
CA ALA A 60 -0.66 3.91 8.51
C ALA A 60 -0.83 2.51 7.89
N VAL A 61 0.30 1.94 7.48
CA VAL A 61 0.42 0.58 6.95
C VAL A 61 1.31 -0.22 7.89
N HIS A 62 0.81 -1.38 8.28
CA HIS A 62 1.53 -2.39 9.03
C HIS A 62 1.38 -3.72 8.28
N ILE A 63 2.50 -4.38 8.04
CA ILE A 63 2.59 -5.72 7.46
C ILE A 63 3.01 -6.66 8.57
N ASP A 64 2.24 -7.72 8.80
CA ASP A 64 2.54 -8.65 9.87
C ASP A 64 3.80 -9.50 9.60
N SER A 65 4.19 -10.30 10.59
CA SER A 65 5.32 -11.22 10.57
C SER A 65 5.24 -12.28 9.48
N ARG A 66 4.05 -12.47 8.89
CA ARG A 66 3.78 -13.41 7.79
C ARG A 66 3.84 -12.72 6.42
N GLY A 67 4.08 -11.41 6.37
CA GLY A 67 4.11 -10.65 5.12
C GLY A 67 2.73 -10.34 4.55
N THR A 68 1.70 -10.20 5.40
CA THR A 68 0.31 -9.96 4.99
C THR A 68 -0.21 -8.62 5.53
N ARG A 69 -1.27 -8.09 4.91
CA ARG A 69 -1.91 -6.83 5.31
C ARG A 69 -2.94 -7.04 6.44
N ASP A 70 -2.59 -7.88 7.41
CA ASP A 70 -3.43 -8.25 8.55
C ASP A 70 -2.75 -7.88 9.88
N ALA A 71 -3.35 -8.24 11.03
CA ALA A 71 -2.73 -8.12 12.33
C ALA A 71 -2.00 -9.40 12.75
N GLU A 72 -1.06 -9.21 13.68
CA GLU A 72 -0.48 -10.30 14.46
C GLU A 72 -1.56 -10.97 15.29
N ARG A 73 -1.96 -12.18 14.88
CA ARG A 73 -2.97 -12.96 15.58
C ARG A 73 -2.77 -14.44 15.37
N GLU A 74 -3.18 -15.22 16.36
CA GLU A 74 -3.15 -16.67 16.30
C GLU A 74 -4.17 -17.21 15.28
N ILE A 75 -3.68 -18.02 14.32
CA ILE A 75 -4.53 -18.77 13.40
C ILE A 75 -5.02 -20.02 14.13
N ARG A 76 -6.08 -19.88 14.90
CA ARG A 76 -6.65 -21.01 15.64
C ARG A 76 -7.38 -21.93 14.69
N LEU A 77 -6.90 -23.15 14.49
CA LEU A 77 -7.57 -24.21 13.73
C LEU A 77 -8.72 -24.84 14.52
N ARG A 78 -9.75 -24.04 14.84
CA ARG A 78 -11.02 -24.55 15.38
C ARG A 78 -11.91 -25.08 14.24
N PRO A 79 -12.61 -26.21 14.43
CA PRO A 79 -13.57 -26.75 13.47
C PRO A 79 -14.68 -25.75 13.11
N ASP A 80 -15.14 -24.96 14.09
CA ASP A 80 -16.31 -24.08 13.93
C ASP A 80 -15.95 -22.65 13.50
N CYS A 81 -14.69 -22.40 13.14
CA CYS A 81 -14.24 -21.08 12.72
C CYS A 81 -14.23 -20.95 11.20
N LEU A 82 -15.02 -20.00 10.68
CA LEU A 82 -15.06 -19.64 9.27
C LEU A 82 -13.80 -18.85 8.90
N ARG A 83 -13.00 -19.37 7.96
CA ARG A 83 -11.80 -18.68 7.46
C ARG A 83 -11.99 -18.24 6.03
N ILE A 84 -11.73 -16.97 5.77
CA ILE A 84 -11.86 -16.37 4.44
C ILE A 84 -10.54 -15.68 4.09
N GLY A 85 -9.95 -16.00 2.94
CA GLY A 85 -8.77 -15.32 2.41
C GLY A 85 -9.12 -14.44 1.22
N PHE A 86 -8.77 -13.17 1.28
CA PHE A 86 -8.85 -12.24 0.15
C PHE A 86 -7.49 -12.12 -0.53
N PHE A 87 -7.41 -12.55 -1.78
CA PHE A 87 -6.22 -12.46 -2.62
C PHE A 87 -6.48 -11.44 -3.73
N GLY A 88 -5.59 -10.48 -3.89
CA GLY A 88 -5.77 -9.43 -4.89
C GLY A 88 -4.65 -8.41 -4.92
N ASP A 89 -4.95 -7.29 -5.57
CA ASP A 89 -4.00 -6.22 -5.87
C ASP A 89 -4.10 -5.05 -4.88
N SER A 90 -3.88 -3.83 -5.36
CA SER A 90 -4.08 -2.58 -4.61
C SER A 90 -5.46 -2.44 -4.01
N MET A 91 -6.53 -2.91 -4.66
CA MET A 91 -7.89 -2.78 -4.14
C MET A 91 -8.07 -3.62 -2.87
N THR A 92 -7.49 -4.82 -2.84
CA THR A 92 -7.49 -5.68 -1.66
C THR A 92 -6.53 -5.17 -0.59
N PHE A 93 -5.36 -4.68 -0.97
CA PHE A 93 -4.38 -4.09 -0.05
C PHE A 93 -4.92 -2.87 0.70
N GLY A 94 -5.64 -1.98 0.01
CA GLY A 94 -6.20 -0.76 0.58
C GLY A 94 -5.17 0.36 0.80
N PRO A 95 -4.59 0.94 -0.26
CA PRO A 95 -3.75 2.12 -0.13
C PRO A 95 -4.58 3.31 0.38
N GLY A 96 -4.00 4.13 1.26
CA GLY A 96 -4.69 5.30 1.81
C GLY A 96 -5.71 5.00 2.89
N VAL A 97 -5.82 3.76 3.37
CA VAL A 97 -6.67 3.39 4.50
C VAL A 97 -5.89 2.62 5.56
N THR A 98 -6.27 2.82 6.82
CA THR A 98 -5.77 2.02 7.94
C THR A 98 -6.27 0.58 7.83
N ARG A 99 -5.69 -0.35 8.60
CA ARG A 99 -6.08 -1.77 8.56
C ARG A 99 -7.57 -1.93 8.85
N GLU A 100 -8.06 -1.21 9.85
CA GLU A 100 -9.44 -1.22 10.34
C GLU A 100 -10.43 -0.67 9.30
N GLU A 101 -9.95 0.19 8.41
CA GLU A 101 -10.75 0.77 7.33
C GLU A 101 -10.81 -0.10 6.07
N THR A 102 -9.92 -1.10 5.94
CA THR A 102 -9.99 -2.05 4.82
C THR A 102 -11.32 -2.79 4.80
N PHE A 103 -11.87 -3.04 3.60
CA PHE A 103 -13.12 -3.81 3.50
C PHE A 103 -12.97 -5.23 4.05
N VAL A 104 -11.75 -5.79 3.99
CA VAL A 104 -11.42 -7.13 4.51
C VAL A 104 -11.63 -7.16 6.03
N HIS A 105 -11.11 -6.16 6.75
CA HIS A 105 -11.32 -6.03 8.18
C HIS A 105 -12.79 -5.78 8.53
N ARG A 106 -13.44 -4.84 7.83
CA ARG A 106 -14.85 -4.53 8.04
C ARG A 106 -15.78 -5.72 7.79
N LEU A 107 -15.41 -6.61 6.86
CA LEU A 107 -16.14 -7.85 6.63
C LEU A 107 -15.98 -8.82 7.82
N GLU A 108 -14.78 -8.98 8.38
CA GLU A 108 -14.56 -9.76 9.60
C GLU A 108 -15.45 -9.29 10.74
N GLU A 109 -15.47 -7.97 10.99
CA GLU A 109 -16.30 -7.36 12.01
C GLU A 109 -17.80 -7.61 11.79
N ARG A 110 -18.28 -7.44 10.55
CA ARG A 110 -19.69 -7.68 10.21
C ARG A 110 -20.08 -9.15 10.34
N LEU A 111 -19.22 -10.09 9.92
CA LEU A 111 -19.50 -11.53 10.09
C LEU A 111 -19.61 -11.92 11.57
N ARG A 112 -18.75 -11.36 12.42
CA ARG A 112 -18.80 -11.60 13.87
C ARG A 112 -20.00 -10.94 14.52
N ARG A 113 -20.25 -9.66 14.21
CA ARG A 113 -21.27 -8.86 14.90
C ARG A 113 -22.68 -9.15 14.39
N ASP A 114 -22.86 -9.21 13.07
CA ASP A 114 -24.19 -9.21 12.44
C ASP A 114 -24.65 -10.66 12.15
N ALA A 115 -23.73 -11.57 11.84
CA ALA A 115 -24.04 -12.98 11.58
C ALA A 115 -23.72 -13.93 12.76
N GLY A 116 -23.09 -13.44 13.84
CA GLY A 116 -22.72 -14.24 15.01
C GLY A 116 -21.70 -15.34 14.71
N LEU A 117 -20.95 -15.23 13.61
CA LEU A 117 -19.99 -16.24 13.17
C LEU A 117 -18.63 -16.03 13.83
N ASP A 118 -17.98 -17.11 14.26
CA ASP A 118 -16.55 -17.11 14.59
C ASP A 118 -15.72 -17.02 13.30
N ALA A 119 -15.60 -15.83 12.72
CA ALA A 119 -14.91 -15.60 11.46
C ALA A 119 -13.47 -15.10 11.66
N GLN A 120 -12.53 -15.55 10.82
CA GLN A 120 -11.21 -14.94 10.62
C GLN A 120 -11.05 -14.61 9.14
N VAL A 121 -10.84 -13.34 8.81
CA VAL A 121 -10.73 -12.87 7.43
C VAL A 121 -9.33 -12.30 7.20
N PHE A 122 -8.61 -12.83 6.21
CA PHE A 122 -7.21 -12.51 5.97
C PHE A 122 -7.06 -11.68 4.70
N ASN A 123 -6.20 -10.66 4.76
CA ASN A 123 -5.88 -9.79 3.64
C ASN A 123 -4.51 -10.16 3.04
N PHE A 124 -4.54 -10.89 1.93
CA PHE A 124 -3.37 -11.25 1.13
C PHE A 124 -3.20 -10.32 -0.08
N GLY A 125 -3.81 -9.13 -0.03
CA GLY A 125 -3.64 -8.12 -1.07
C GLY A 125 -2.21 -7.61 -1.11
N VAL A 126 -1.63 -7.53 -2.30
CA VAL A 126 -0.30 -6.94 -2.52
C VAL A 126 -0.39 -5.99 -3.71
N PRO A 127 0.11 -4.73 -3.63
CA PRO A 127 0.00 -3.80 -4.73
C PRO A 127 0.54 -4.38 -6.04
N SER A 128 -0.19 -4.14 -7.14
CA SER A 128 0.14 -4.58 -8.50
C SER A 128 0.20 -6.10 -8.76
N TYR A 129 -0.20 -6.93 -7.78
CA TYR A 129 -0.38 -8.36 -8.01
C TYR A 129 -1.44 -8.65 -9.08
N ASN A 130 -1.23 -9.69 -9.87
CA ASN A 130 -2.22 -10.19 -10.82
C ASN A 130 -2.08 -11.72 -10.93
N THR A 131 -2.98 -12.38 -11.67
CA THR A 131 -2.98 -13.85 -11.78
C THR A 131 -1.87 -14.41 -12.67
N ARG A 132 -1.26 -13.58 -13.52
CA ARG A 132 -0.19 -14.01 -14.43
C ARG A 132 1.18 -13.92 -13.79
N MET A 133 1.43 -12.89 -12.98
CA MET A 133 2.75 -12.57 -12.42
C MET A 133 3.88 -12.77 -13.43
N GLU A 134 3.69 -12.19 -14.63
CA GLU A 134 4.78 -11.87 -15.56
C GLU A 134 5.51 -10.62 -15.06
#